data_AF-A0A0F9M3B2-F1
#
_entry.id   AF-A0A0F9M3B2-F1
#
_cell.length_a   1.000
_cell.length_b   1.000
_cell.length_c   1.000
_cell.angle_alpha   90.00
_cell.angle_beta   90.00
_cell.angle_gamma   90.00
#
_symmetry.space_group_name_H-M   'P 1'
#
loop_
_entity.id
_entity.type
_entity.pdbx_description
1 polymer ?
#
loop_
_entity_poly.entity_id
_entity_poly.type
_entity_poly.pdbx_seq_one_letter_code
_entity_poly.pdbx_strand_id
1 'polypeptide(L)'
;MARTKRTIVGKGYLNIREQAVSTAVAVTPGALMERVGGAATVRVHSTEGGIVEKLFALEDAFQGKGINDDYGAAGVPVMLWSPVPGERVYALTDQTSAVSIAIGDFLVSHGDGTLTPLTVTSAAVTEFPNSIVGVALEAGVAGTDFRVLANSLTFKKIK
;
A
#
# COMPACT_ATOMS: atom_id res chain seq x y z
N MET A 1 7.33 22.26 -12.76
CA MET A 1 5.96 21.85 -12.41
C MET A 1 5.98 20.33 -12.21
N ALA A 2 5.94 19.84 -10.97
CA ALA A 2 5.81 18.41 -10.71
C ALA A 2 4.48 17.92 -11.30
N ARG A 3 4.48 16.84 -12.09
CA ARG A 3 3.23 16.27 -12.63
C ARG A 3 2.38 15.76 -11.46
N THR A 4 1.28 16.45 -11.15
CA THR A 4 0.25 15.96 -10.23
C THR A 4 -0.22 14.59 -10.70
N LYS A 5 -0.12 13.58 -9.83
CA LYS A 5 -0.51 12.20 -10.13
C LYS A 5 -2.04 12.12 -10.22
N ARG A 6 -2.55 11.26 -11.09
CA ARG A 6 -4.00 11.14 -11.34
C ARG A 6 -4.55 9.74 -11.04
N THR A 7 -3.69 8.76 -10.80
CA THR A 7 -4.07 7.36 -10.56
C THR A 7 -3.01 6.68 -9.71
N ILE A 8 -3.43 5.74 -8.88
CA ILE A 8 -2.53 4.91 -8.07
C ILE A 8 -1.87 3.80 -8.87
N VAL A 9 -2.39 3.45 -10.06
CA VAL A 9 -1.84 2.39 -10.91
C VAL A 9 -0.73 2.98 -11.80
N GLY A 10 0.52 2.75 -11.44
CA GLY A 10 1.68 3.16 -12.25
C GLY A 10 1.99 2.21 -13.39
N LYS A 11 1.74 0.90 -13.19
CA LYS A 11 1.89 -0.16 -14.19
C LYS A 11 1.11 -1.40 -13.73
N GLY A 12 0.13 -1.83 -14.51
CA GLY A 12 -0.67 -3.03 -14.26
C GLY A 12 -0.66 -3.96 -15.47
N TYR A 13 -0.43 -5.24 -15.24
CA TYR A 13 -0.46 -6.32 -16.22
C TYR A 13 -1.77 -7.11 -16.15
N LEU A 14 -2.14 -7.60 -14.97
CA LEU A 14 -3.32 -8.47 -14.81
C LEU A 14 -4.56 -7.70 -14.36
N ASN A 15 -4.41 -6.50 -13.79
CA ASN A 15 -5.51 -5.63 -13.36
C ASN A 15 -6.58 -6.37 -12.53
N ILE A 16 -6.15 -7.16 -11.54
CA ILE A 16 -7.05 -7.90 -10.65
C ILE A 16 -7.76 -6.91 -9.72
N ARG A 17 -8.99 -6.54 -10.07
CA ARG A 17 -9.80 -5.57 -9.34
C ARG A 17 -10.95 -6.25 -8.64
N GLU A 18 -11.15 -5.89 -7.39
CA GLU A 18 -12.22 -6.41 -6.56
C GLU A 18 -13.01 -5.27 -5.94
N GLN A 19 -14.28 -5.52 -5.63
CA GLN A 19 -15.11 -4.57 -4.90
C GLN A 19 -15.41 -5.15 -3.52
N ALA A 20 -15.24 -4.34 -2.49
CA ALA A 20 -15.59 -4.74 -1.12
C ALA A 20 -16.15 -3.54 -0.36
N VAL A 21 -16.93 -3.81 0.68
CA VAL A 21 -17.51 -2.79 1.55
C VAL A 21 -16.46 -2.34 2.57
N SER A 22 -16.13 -1.05 2.59
CA SER A 22 -15.21 -0.52 3.60
C SER A 22 -15.91 -0.36 4.95
N THR A 23 -15.22 -0.76 6.01
CA THR A 23 -15.59 -0.49 7.40
C THR A 23 -14.91 0.77 7.94
N ALA A 24 -13.97 1.35 7.19
CA ALA A 24 -13.30 2.59 7.55
C ALA A 24 -14.19 3.82 7.33
N VAL A 25 -14.01 4.84 8.17
CA VAL A 25 -14.77 6.10 8.10
C VAL A 25 -14.37 6.93 6.88
N ALA A 26 -13.11 6.83 6.45
CA ALA A 26 -12.58 7.39 5.22
C ALA A 26 -11.52 6.43 4.65
N VAL A 27 -11.45 6.32 3.32
CA VAL A 27 -10.44 5.54 2.61
C VAL A 27 -9.71 6.49 1.66
N THR A 28 -8.42 6.68 1.90
CA THR A 28 -7.53 7.41 0.98
C THR A 28 -7.04 6.45 -0.10
N PRO A 29 -7.12 6.80 -1.40
CA PRO A 29 -6.53 6.01 -2.47
C PRO A 29 -5.05 5.71 -2.19
N GLY A 30 -4.60 4.47 -2.44
CA GLY A 30 -3.24 4.03 -2.18
C GLY A 30 -2.98 3.51 -0.76
N ALA A 31 -4.00 3.54 0.12
CA ALA A 31 -3.94 2.90 1.43
C ALA A 31 -3.89 1.37 1.29
N LEU A 32 -3.12 0.74 2.18
CA LEU A 32 -3.06 -0.71 2.33
C LEU A 32 -4.30 -1.21 3.09
N MET A 33 -5.01 -2.16 2.49
CA MET A 33 -6.28 -2.67 2.98
C MET A 33 -6.14 -4.12 3.46
N GLU A 34 -6.93 -4.48 4.46
CA GLU A 34 -7.05 -5.85 4.99
C GLU A 34 -8.49 -6.33 4.90
N ARG A 35 -8.69 -7.61 4.60
CA ARG A 35 -10.00 -8.25 4.62
C ARG A 35 -10.34 -8.60 6.07
N VAL A 36 -11.51 -8.18 6.53
CA VAL A 36 -12.02 -8.47 7.88
C VAL A 36 -13.08 -9.58 7.79
N GLY A 37 -13.19 -10.39 8.84
CA GLY A 37 -14.13 -11.52 8.90
C GLY A 37 -15.57 -11.11 8.59
N GLY A 38 -16.12 -11.69 7.51
CA GLY A 38 -17.39 -11.34 6.88
C GLY A 38 -17.16 -11.12 5.38
N ALA A 39 -17.75 -11.95 4.51
CA ALA A 39 -17.27 -12.26 3.16
C ALA A 39 -17.13 -11.10 2.14
N ALA A 40 -17.32 -9.84 2.52
CA ALA A 40 -17.16 -8.71 1.62
C ALA A 40 -16.69 -7.42 2.33
N THR A 41 -16.14 -7.50 3.55
CA THR A 41 -15.72 -6.29 4.28
C THR A 41 -14.21 -6.10 4.29
N VAL A 42 -13.78 -4.86 4.09
CA VAL A 42 -12.38 -4.45 4.19
C VAL A 42 -12.20 -3.32 5.19
N ARG A 43 -11.02 -3.21 5.76
CA ARG A 43 -10.58 -2.07 6.58
C ARG A 43 -9.16 -1.70 6.21
N VAL A 44 -8.72 -0.53 6.66
CA VAL A 44 -7.32 -0.13 6.59
C VAL A 44 -6.46 -1.07 7.44
N HIS A 45 -5.36 -1.57 6.87
CA HIS A 45 -4.47 -2.50 7.56
C HIS A 45 -3.94 -1.89 8.85
N SER A 46 -4.07 -2.64 9.94
CA SER A 46 -3.99 -2.09 11.30
C SER A 46 -2.85 -2.63 12.16
N THR A 47 -2.10 -3.59 11.63
CA THR A 47 -0.99 -4.23 12.35
C THR A 47 0.33 -3.80 11.72
N GLU A 48 1.16 -3.07 12.45
CA GLU A 48 2.50 -2.72 11.98
C GLU A 48 3.35 -3.98 11.75
N GLY A 49 3.99 -4.09 10.59
CA GLY A 49 4.87 -5.23 10.26
C GLY A 49 4.21 -6.62 10.25
N GLY A 50 2.88 -6.69 10.31
CA GLY A 50 2.10 -7.93 10.32
C GLY A 50 2.09 -8.66 8.98
N ILE A 51 1.52 -9.87 8.98
CA ILE A 51 1.22 -10.59 7.73
C ILE A 51 0.16 -9.79 6.98
N VAL A 52 0.46 -9.44 5.73
CA VAL A 52 -0.41 -8.57 4.95
C VAL A 52 -0.68 -9.12 3.56
N GLU A 53 -1.92 -8.97 3.11
CA GLU A 53 -2.30 -9.15 1.72
C GLU A 53 -2.00 -7.86 0.96
N LYS A 54 -1.37 -7.96 -0.22
CA LYS A 54 -1.06 -6.78 -1.05
C LYS A 54 -2.34 -6.30 -1.72
N LEU A 55 -3.13 -5.53 -0.99
CA LEU A 55 -4.43 -5.02 -1.43
C LEU A 55 -4.45 -3.51 -1.23
N PHE A 56 -4.62 -2.76 -2.32
CA PHE A 56 -4.60 -1.30 -2.28
C PHE A 56 -5.96 -0.72 -2.70
N ALA A 57 -6.36 0.36 -2.04
CA ALA A 57 -7.53 1.14 -2.43
C ALA A 57 -7.28 1.91 -3.74
N LEU A 58 -8.14 1.76 -4.73
CA LEU A 58 -8.09 2.51 -6.00
C LEU A 58 -8.71 3.90 -5.87
N GLU A 59 -8.53 4.80 -6.82
CA GLU A 59 -9.32 6.04 -6.87
C GLU A 59 -10.81 5.82 -7.21
N ASP A 60 -11.71 6.65 -6.67
CA ASP A 60 -13.11 6.72 -7.10
C ASP A 60 -13.29 7.74 -8.24
N ALA A 61 -12.81 7.34 -9.42
CA ALA A 61 -12.88 8.15 -10.62
C ALA A 61 -14.33 8.43 -11.07
N PHE A 62 -15.31 7.60 -10.69
CA PHE A 62 -16.70 7.77 -11.09
C PHE A 62 -17.40 8.90 -10.33
N GLN A 63 -16.98 9.18 -9.11
CA GLN A 63 -17.44 10.33 -8.33
C GLN A 63 -16.57 11.58 -8.52
N GLY A 64 -15.60 11.53 -9.45
CA GLY A 64 -14.68 12.63 -9.72
C GLY A 64 -13.63 12.83 -8.63
N LYS A 65 -13.42 11.84 -7.75
CA LYS A 65 -12.43 11.89 -6.68
C LYS A 65 -11.08 11.40 -7.20
N GLY A 66 -10.06 12.23 -7.04
CA GLY A 66 -8.69 11.94 -7.43
C GLY A 66 -7.91 11.18 -6.38
N ILE A 67 -6.60 11.06 -6.60
CA ILE A 67 -5.67 10.32 -5.74
C ILE A 67 -5.56 10.88 -4.31
N ASN A 68 -5.84 12.17 -4.13
CA ASN A 68 -5.74 12.85 -2.83
C ASN A 68 -7.10 13.00 -2.14
N ASP A 69 -8.18 12.56 -2.80
CA ASP A 69 -9.53 12.79 -2.31
C ASP A 69 -10.00 11.56 -1.54
N ASP A 70 -10.10 11.71 -0.23
CA ASP A 70 -10.68 10.69 0.62
C ASP A 70 -12.09 10.34 0.16
N TYR A 71 -12.35 9.04 0.04
CA TYR A 71 -13.62 8.53 -0.40
C TYR A 71 -14.09 7.34 0.45
N GLY A 72 -15.38 7.05 0.34
CA GLY A 72 -16.03 6.08 1.21
C GLY A 72 -16.46 6.67 2.55
N ALA A 73 -17.58 6.13 3.03
CA ALA A 73 -17.99 6.14 4.42
C ALA A 73 -18.17 4.66 4.82
N ALA A 74 -18.19 4.37 6.12
CA ALA A 74 -18.46 3.00 6.58
C ALA A 74 -19.73 2.45 5.90
N GLY A 75 -19.64 1.28 5.27
CA GLY A 75 -20.75 0.66 4.54
C GLY A 75 -20.80 0.96 3.03
N VAL A 76 -19.86 1.75 2.48
CA VAL A 76 -19.79 2.04 1.04
C VAL A 76 -18.84 1.06 0.33
N PRO A 77 -19.19 0.58 -0.89
CA PRO A 77 -18.26 -0.23 -1.68
C PRO A 77 -17.07 0.59 -2.16
N VAL A 78 -15.88 0.05 -1.99
CA VAL A 78 -14.60 0.57 -2.48
C VAL A 78 -14.02 -0.37 -3.52
N MET A 79 -13.32 0.20 -4.50
CA MET A 79 -12.56 -0.57 -5.48
C MET A 79 -11.16 -0.85 -4.95
N LEU A 80 -10.77 -2.11 -5.03
CA LEU A 80 -9.49 -2.61 -4.56
C LEU A 80 -8.72 -3.17 -5.73
N TRP A 81 -7.39 -3.06 -5.65
CA TRP A 81 -6.48 -3.65 -6.60
C TRP A 81 -5.48 -4.53 -5.85
N SER A 82 -5.36 -5.78 -6.30
CA SER A 82 -4.34 -6.71 -5.82
C SER A 82 -3.19 -6.75 -6.83
N PRO A 83 -2.13 -5.97 -6.62
CA PRO A 83 -1.04 -5.93 -7.57
C PRO A 83 -0.21 -7.21 -7.50
N VAL A 84 0.06 -7.77 -8.68
CA VAL A 84 0.95 -8.92 -8.83
C VAL A 84 2.41 -8.47 -8.95
N PRO A 85 3.36 -9.38 -8.71
CA PRO A 85 4.76 -9.08 -8.93
C PRO A 85 5.12 -8.41 -10.25
N GLY A 86 5.88 -7.32 -10.17
CA GLY A 86 6.31 -6.53 -11.32
C GLY A 86 5.38 -5.37 -11.67
N GLU A 87 4.25 -5.24 -10.98
CA GLU A 87 3.35 -4.08 -11.07
C GLU A 87 3.84 -2.93 -10.18
N ARG A 88 3.43 -1.72 -10.55
CA ARG A 88 3.82 -0.48 -9.86
C ARG A 88 2.57 0.20 -9.30
N VAL A 89 2.60 0.49 -8.00
CA VAL A 89 1.55 1.20 -7.28
C VAL A 89 2.11 2.49 -6.69
N TYR A 90 1.31 3.55 -6.66
CA TYR A 90 1.58 4.70 -5.80
C TYR A 90 0.91 4.41 -4.45
N ALA A 91 1.71 4.11 -3.44
CA ALA A 91 1.23 3.80 -2.10
C ALA A 91 1.43 5.00 -1.18
N LEU A 92 0.66 5.05 -0.09
CA LEU A 92 0.79 6.09 0.93
C LEU A 92 1.98 5.80 1.85
N THR A 93 2.78 6.83 2.13
CA THR A 93 3.85 6.79 3.14
C THR A 93 3.31 7.21 4.50
N ASP A 94 3.97 6.72 5.55
CA ASP A 94 3.86 7.35 6.85
C ASP A 94 4.15 8.86 6.72
N GLN A 95 3.26 9.68 7.27
CA GLN A 95 3.36 11.13 7.25
C GLN A 95 4.13 11.69 8.45
N THR A 96 4.60 10.85 9.39
CA THR A 96 5.39 11.33 10.52
C THR A 96 6.78 11.81 10.06
N SER A 97 7.17 13.01 10.50
CA SER A 97 8.28 13.81 9.95
C SER A 97 9.68 13.20 10.02
N ALA A 98 9.84 11.97 10.49
CA ALA A 98 11.12 11.28 10.65
C ALA A 98 11.37 10.17 9.61
N VAL A 99 10.40 9.82 8.76
CA VAL A 99 10.57 8.72 7.80
C VAL A 99 11.20 9.23 6.50
N SER A 100 12.46 8.81 6.26
CA SER A 100 13.14 8.96 4.97
C SER A 100 13.15 7.63 4.24
N ILE A 101 12.65 7.61 2.99
CA ILE A 101 12.65 6.42 2.14
C ILE A 101 13.68 6.59 1.03
N ALA A 102 14.61 5.64 0.94
CA ALA A 102 15.56 5.54 -0.14
C ALA A 102 15.08 4.58 -1.23
N ILE A 103 15.59 4.76 -2.45
CA ILE A 103 15.37 3.81 -3.54
C ILE A 103 15.95 2.46 -3.13
N GLY A 104 15.16 1.39 -3.24
CA GLY A 104 15.57 0.04 -2.86
C GLY A 104 15.17 -0.38 -1.45
N ASP A 105 14.63 0.52 -0.62
CA ASP A 105 14.13 0.15 0.71
C ASP A 105 12.95 -0.82 0.59
N PHE A 106 12.98 -1.85 1.44
CA PHE A 106 11.84 -2.73 1.64
C PHE A 106 10.81 -2.04 2.53
N LEU A 107 9.55 -2.12 2.14
CA LEU A 107 8.47 -1.40 2.82
C LEU A 107 7.52 -2.38 3.50
N VAL A 108 7.15 -2.04 4.72
CA VAL A 108 6.15 -2.76 5.53
C VAL A 108 5.02 -1.80 5.91
N SER A 109 3.89 -2.36 6.34
CA SER A 109 2.80 -1.54 6.85
C SER A 109 3.17 -0.88 8.17
N HIS A 110 2.78 0.39 8.34
CA HIS A 110 2.89 1.14 9.59
C HIS A 110 1.69 0.93 10.54
N GLY A 111 0.69 0.13 10.15
CA GLY A 111 -0.50 -0.15 10.98
C GLY A 111 -1.61 0.90 10.91
N ASP A 112 -1.54 1.81 9.94
CA ASP A 112 -2.54 2.84 9.64
C ASP A 112 -2.87 2.92 8.15
N GLY A 113 -2.54 1.86 7.39
CA GLY A 113 -2.68 1.83 5.93
C GLY A 113 -1.54 2.48 5.16
N THR A 114 -0.60 3.14 5.85
CA THR A 114 0.61 3.68 5.23
C THR A 114 1.77 2.69 5.29
N LEU A 115 2.81 3.00 4.53
CA LEU A 115 4.04 2.22 4.44
C LEU A 115 5.22 2.96 5.07
N THR A 116 6.05 2.18 5.77
CA THR A 116 7.30 2.62 6.41
C THR A 116 8.45 1.70 5.97
N PRO A 117 9.70 2.20 5.87
CA PRO A 117 10.84 1.34 5.57
C PRO A 117 11.03 0.30 6.68
N LEU A 118 11.38 -0.92 6.27
CA LEU A 118 11.69 -2.02 7.18
C LEU A 118 12.96 -1.70 7.96
N THR A 119 12.81 -1.31 9.22
CA THR A 119 13.91 -1.26 10.18
C THR A 119 14.08 -2.61 10.86
N VAL A 120 15.08 -3.37 10.45
CA VAL A 120 15.44 -4.64 11.11
C VAL A 120 16.12 -4.32 12.44
N THR A 121 15.35 -4.33 13.53
CA THR A 121 15.89 -4.13 14.89
C THR A 121 16.10 -5.47 15.57
N SER A 122 17.32 -6.01 15.41
CA SER A 122 17.84 -7.19 16.12
C SER A 122 17.13 -8.53 15.87
N ALA A 123 17.91 -9.62 15.91
CA ALA A 123 17.55 -11.00 15.56
C ALA A 123 16.55 -11.69 16.54
N ALA A 124 15.84 -10.93 17.37
CA ALA A 124 14.92 -11.45 18.39
C ALA A 124 13.43 -11.29 18.04
N VAL A 125 13.11 -10.66 16.91
CA VAL A 125 11.72 -10.48 16.45
C VAL A 125 11.35 -11.62 15.52
N THR A 126 10.16 -12.20 15.69
CA THR A 126 9.59 -13.16 14.73
C THR A 126 9.53 -12.49 13.35
N GLU A 127 10.42 -12.89 12.45
CA GLU A 127 10.44 -12.39 11.08
C GLU A 127 9.27 -13.02 10.31
N PHE A 128 8.31 -12.20 9.90
CA PHE A 128 7.28 -12.61 8.95
C PHE A 128 7.76 -12.22 7.55
N PRO A 129 8.35 -13.12 6.75
CA PRO A 129 8.81 -12.76 5.40
C PRO A 129 7.67 -12.26 4.48
N ASN A 130 6.42 -12.57 4.83
CA ASN A 130 5.22 -12.09 4.14
C ASN A 130 4.75 -10.69 4.58
N SER A 131 5.45 -9.99 5.48
CA SER A 131 5.13 -8.62 5.86
C SER A 131 5.64 -7.57 4.86
N ILE A 132 6.56 -7.98 3.97
CA ILE A 132 7.13 -7.10 2.94
C ILE A 132 6.09 -6.86 1.84
N VAL A 133 5.63 -5.61 1.75
CA VAL A 133 4.64 -5.18 0.77
C VAL A 133 5.29 -4.94 -0.60
N GLY A 134 6.47 -4.31 -0.61
CA GLY A 134 7.15 -3.93 -1.85
C GLY A 134 8.52 -3.30 -1.65
N VAL A 135 9.10 -2.83 -2.76
CA VAL A 135 10.38 -2.11 -2.80
C VAL A 135 10.15 -0.69 -3.33
N ALA A 136 10.74 0.30 -2.67
CA ALA A 136 10.68 1.70 -3.09
C ALA A 136 11.42 1.94 -4.42
N LEU A 137 10.75 2.59 -5.38
CA LEU A 137 11.35 2.99 -6.66
C LEU A 137 11.75 4.45 -6.73
N GLU A 138 11.25 5.27 -5.81
CA GLU A 138 11.51 6.69 -5.73
C GLU A 138 11.96 7.01 -4.30
N ALA A 139 12.93 7.90 -4.17
CA ALA A 139 13.29 8.44 -2.87
C ALA A 139 12.26 9.48 -2.46
N GLY A 140 11.90 9.49 -1.19
CA GLY A 140 10.87 10.36 -0.64
C GLY A 140 11.13 10.67 0.82
N VAL A 141 10.54 11.77 1.27
CA VAL A 141 10.43 12.12 2.69
C VAL A 141 8.97 12.01 3.11
N ALA A 142 8.74 11.84 4.42
CA ALA A 142 7.41 11.73 5.00
C ALA A 142 6.39 12.72 4.41
N GLY A 143 5.18 12.24 4.15
CA GLY A 143 4.10 13.05 3.58
C GLY A 143 4.18 13.26 2.06
N THR A 144 4.95 12.43 1.34
CA THR A 144 4.97 12.43 -0.13
C THR A 144 4.49 11.10 -0.72
N ASP A 145 3.68 11.18 -1.77
CA ASP A 145 3.26 10.01 -2.55
C ASP A 145 4.43 9.46 -3.36
N PHE A 146 4.67 8.15 -3.30
CA PHE A 146 5.84 7.52 -3.87
C PHE A 146 5.49 6.26 -4.66
N ARG A 147 6.31 5.92 -5.65
CA ARG A 147 6.16 4.66 -6.40
C ARG A 147 6.75 3.49 -5.64
N VAL A 148 5.93 2.46 -5.49
CA VAL A 148 6.31 1.15 -4.95
C VAL A 148 6.17 0.10 -6.05
N LEU A 149 7.14 -0.82 -6.14
CA LEU A 149 6.94 -2.08 -6.85
C LEU A 149 6.29 -3.09 -5.92
N ALA A 150 5.14 -3.62 -6.34
CA ALA A 150 4.64 -4.88 -5.79
C ALA A 150 5.66 -5.96 -6.19
N ASN A 151 6.52 -6.35 -5.25
CA ASN A 151 7.67 -7.20 -5.57
C ASN A 151 7.27 -8.69 -5.67
N SER A 152 7.84 -9.40 -6.65
CA SER A 152 8.39 -10.76 -6.51
C SER A 152 9.67 -10.83 -7.34
N LEU A 153 10.80 -11.04 -6.68
CA LEU A 153 11.59 -12.27 -6.71
C LEU A 153 12.89 -11.97 -5.94
N THR A 154 13.00 -12.48 -4.71
CA THR A 154 14.25 -12.42 -3.96
C THR A 154 15.22 -13.46 -4.52
N PHE A 155 16.19 -13.06 -5.34
CA PHE A 155 17.32 -13.94 -5.66
C PHE A 155 18.31 -13.93 -4.49
N LYS A 156 18.38 -15.03 -3.74
CA LYS A 156 19.50 -15.30 -2.84
C LYS A 156 20.67 -15.80 -3.67
N LYS A 157 21.80 -15.09 -3.62
CA LYS A 157 23.07 -15.54 -4.22
C LYS A 157 23.43 -16.91 -3.63
N ILE A 158 23.39 -17.97 -4.44
CA ILE A 158 23.97 -19.26 -4.10
C ILE A 158 25.50 -19.06 -4.24
N LYS A 159 26.24 -19.48 -3.21
CA LYS A 159 27.71 -19.47 -3.23
C LYS A 159 28.24 -20.33 -4.35
#